data_AF-A0A7M2WWK1-F1
#
_entry.id   AF-A0A7M2WWK1-F1
#
_cell.length_a   1.000
_cell.length_b   1.000
_cell.length_c   1.000
_cell.angle_alpha   90.00
_cell.angle_beta   90.00
_cell.angle_gamma   90.00
#
_symmetry.space_group_name_H-M   'P 1'
#
loop_
_entity.id
_entity.type
_entity.pdbx_description
1 polymer ?
#
loop_
_entity_poly.entity_id
_entity_poly.type
_entity_poly.pdbx_seq_one_letter_code
_entity_poly.pdbx_strand_id
1 'polypeptide(L)'
;MIAIMVVAGAVVAIFFSRPLLWTAFVLGGLVGLVAGVCQLRAMRDAAGVLIAANDALAVRRALQESRWGRAYLAVFWIGGVAIIGLAIFLFGPDLAPGLLAGYLAMAAVRDLVTLKGAFELARMEKAGSPPGEVPV
;
A
#
# COMPACT_ATOMS: atom_id res chain seq x y z
N MET A 1 17.12 -19.70 7.84
CA MET A 1 15.96 -20.63 7.81
C MET A 1 15.29 -20.74 9.18
N ILE A 2 16.00 -21.19 10.23
CA ILE A 2 15.44 -21.37 11.59
C ILE A 2 14.80 -20.08 12.12
N ALA A 3 15.49 -18.93 12.04
CA ALA A 3 14.95 -17.64 12.51
C ALA A 3 13.62 -17.25 11.82
N ILE A 4 13.49 -17.50 10.50
CA ILE A 4 12.26 -17.21 9.75
C ILE A 4 11.12 -18.09 10.24
N MET A 5 11.38 -19.38 10.48
CA MET A 5 10.37 -20.31 11.00
C MET A 5 9.91 -19.94 12.41
N VAL A 6 10.83 -19.48 13.27
CA VAL A 6 10.51 -19.01 14.63
C VAL A 6 9.63 -17.75 14.57
N VAL A 7 9.99 -16.78 13.74
CA VAL A 7 9.19 -15.56 13.57
C VAL A 7 7.82 -15.88 12.99
N ALA A 8 7.75 -16.71 11.95
CA ALA A 8 6.48 -17.13 11.35
C ALA A 8 5.59 -17.86 12.37
N GLY A 9 6.16 -18.80 13.14
CA GLY A 9 5.46 -19.50 14.22
C GLY A 9 4.92 -18.55 15.28
N ALA A 10 5.71 -17.56 15.71
CA ALA A 10 5.29 -16.55 16.67
C ALA A 10 4.13 -15.69 16.15
N VAL A 11 4.21 -15.25 14.88
CA VAL A 11 3.12 -14.49 14.24
C VAL A 11 1.84 -15.32 14.21
N VAL A 12 1.91 -16.57 13.75
CA VAL A 12 0.76 -17.47 13.72
C VAL A 12 0.16 -17.66 15.12
N ALA A 13 0.99 -17.96 16.12
CA ALA A 13 0.54 -18.14 17.50
C ALA A 13 -0.17 -16.89 18.06
N ILE A 14 0.35 -15.70 17.77
CA ILE A 14 -0.27 -14.42 18.18
C ILE A 14 -1.65 -14.23 17.54
N PHE A 15 -1.78 -14.51 16.24
CA PHE A 15 -3.05 -14.39 15.52
C PHE A 15 -4.10 -15.40 16.01
N PHE A 16 -3.70 -16.62 16.35
CA PHE A 16 -4.60 -17.61 16.92
C PHE A 16 -5.01 -17.27 18.37
N SER A 17 -4.12 -16.67 19.14
CA SER A 17 -4.39 -16.30 20.54
C SER A 17 -5.25 -15.05 20.69
N ARG A 18 -5.31 -14.19 19.66
CA ARG A 18 -6.03 -12.90 19.70
C ARG A 18 -6.95 -12.77 18.48
N PRO A 19 -8.19 -13.32 18.53
CA PRO A 19 -9.07 -13.38 17.37
C PRO A 19 -9.43 -12.00 16.78
N LEU A 20 -9.43 -10.94 17.60
CA LEU A 20 -9.68 -9.57 17.15
C LEU A 20 -8.62 -9.05 16.16
N LEU A 21 -7.40 -9.62 16.15
CA LEU A 21 -6.37 -9.27 15.17
C LEU A 21 -6.78 -9.63 13.75
N TRP A 22 -7.57 -10.69 13.56
CA TRP A 22 -8.11 -11.04 12.25
C TRP A 22 -9.05 -9.95 11.72
N THR A 23 -9.86 -9.36 12.58
CA THR A 23 -10.75 -8.26 12.20
C THR A 23 -9.94 -7.05 11.71
N ALA A 24 -8.90 -6.65 12.45
CA ALA A 24 -8.01 -5.56 12.06
C ALA A 24 -7.28 -5.87 10.75
N PHE A 25 -6.78 -7.10 10.59
CA PHE A 25 -6.08 -7.57 9.40
C PHE A 25 -6.99 -7.56 8.16
N VAL A 26 -8.20 -8.12 8.25
CA VAL A 26 -9.16 -8.16 7.14
C VAL A 26 -9.60 -6.75 6.74
N LEU A 27 -9.96 -5.90 7.70
CA LEU A 27 -10.38 -4.53 7.41
C LEU A 27 -9.23 -3.71 6.82
N GLY A 28 -8.01 -3.85 7.36
CA GLY A 28 -6.81 -3.26 6.77
C GLY A 28 -6.59 -3.72 5.33
N GLY A 29 -6.69 -5.02 5.07
CA GLY A 29 -6.58 -5.59 3.72
C GLY A 29 -7.63 -5.04 2.74
N LEU A 30 -8.89 -4.88 3.17
CA LEU A 30 -9.95 -4.29 2.34
C LEU A 30 -9.67 -2.83 2.00
N VAL A 31 -9.21 -2.03 2.97
CA VAL A 31 -8.77 -0.65 2.73
C VAL A 31 -7.59 -0.64 1.75
N GLY A 32 -6.63 -1.55 1.93
CA GLY A 32 -5.48 -1.74 1.04
C GLY A 32 -5.89 -2.06 -0.39
N LEU A 33 -6.88 -2.92 -0.57
CA LEU A 33 -7.44 -3.29 -1.88
C LEU A 33 -8.05 -2.06 -2.58
N VAL A 34 -8.90 -1.30 -1.89
CA VAL A 34 -9.53 -0.09 -2.46
C VAL A 34 -8.47 0.95 -2.79
N ALA A 35 -7.53 1.20 -1.87
CA ALA A 35 -6.42 2.12 -2.09
C ALA A 35 -5.57 1.69 -3.30
N GLY A 36 -5.24 0.40 -3.39
CA GLY A 36 -4.45 -0.17 -4.48
C GLY A 36 -5.14 -0.05 -5.83
N VAL A 37 -6.45 -0.29 -5.92
CA VAL A 37 -7.22 -0.12 -7.16
C VAL A 37 -7.26 1.34 -7.60
N CYS A 38 -7.51 2.27 -6.66
CA CYS A 38 -7.47 3.71 -6.95
C CYS A 38 -6.08 4.14 -7.43
N GLN A 39 -5.02 3.69 -6.76
CA GLN A 39 -3.64 4.00 -7.13
C GLN A 39 -3.29 3.41 -8.50
N LEU A 40 -3.67 2.17 -8.80
CA LEU A 40 -3.42 1.54 -10.09
C LEU A 40 -4.11 2.30 -11.24
N ARG A 41 -5.34 2.79 -11.02
CA ARG A 41 -6.03 3.64 -12.00
C ARG A 41 -5.35 4.99 -12.16
N ALA A 42 -4.95 5.62 -11.05
CA ALA A 42 -4.21 6.88 -11.09
C ALA A 42 -2.87 6.76 -11.84
N MET A 43 -2.17 5.63 -11.67
CA MET A 43 -0.92 5.32 -12.37
C MET A 43 -1.12 5.20 -13.88
N ARG A 44 -2.24 4.63 -14.33
CA ARG A 44 -2.57 4.54 -15.76
C ARG A 44 -2.95 5.88 -16.36
N ASP A 45 -3.75 6.67 -15.65
CA ASP A 45 -4.19 7.98 -16.13
C ASP A 45 -3.05 9.01 -16.19
N ALA A 46 -2.11 8.94 -15.24
CA ALA A 46 -1.00 9.87 -15.13
C ALA A 46 0.34 9.28 -15.61
N ALA A 47 0.32 8.21 -16.41
CA ALA A 47 1.52 7.42 -16.70
C ALA A 47 2.67 8.26 -17.29
N GLY A 48 2.37 9.13 -18.26
CA GLY A 48 3.38 9.98 -18.88
C GLY A 48 4.01 10.99 -17.90
N VAL A 49 3.22 11.57 -17.00
CA VAL A 49 3.70 12.53 -15.99
C VAL A 49 4.49 11.83 -14.90
N LEU A 50 4.08 10.60 -14.53
CA LEU A 50 4.76 9.79 -13.52
C LEU A 50 6.14 9.31 -13.99
N ILE A 51 6.30 8.96 -15.27
CA ILE A 51 7.60 8.58 -15.84
C ILE A 51 8.57 9.77 -15.81
N ALA A 52 8.08 11.00 -16.00
CA ALA A 52 8.90 12.20 -15.96
C ALA A 52 9.17 12.74 -14.54
N ALA A 53 8.57 12.14 -13.50
CA ALA A 53 8.69 12.62 -12.13
C ALA A 53 9.99 12.12 -11.48
N ASN A 54 10.87 13.05 -11.11
CA ASN A 54 12.18 12.72 -10.52
C ASN A 54 12.16 12.62 -8.97
N ASP A 55 11.08 13.02 -8.31
CA ASP A 55 10.99 12.98 -6.86
C ASP A 55 9.58 12.57 -6.35
N ALA A 56 9.53 12.14 -5.08
CA ALA A 56 8.29 11.70 -4.44
C ALA A 56 7.24 12.82 -4.34
N LEU A 57 7.68 14.09 -4.30
CA LEU A 57 6.78 15.24 -4.27
C LEU A 57 6.12 15.50 -5.63
N ALA A 58 6.85 15.35 -6.74
CA ALA A 58 6.31 15.42 -8.09
C ALA A 58 5.32 14.29 -8.34
N VAL A 59 5.61 13.07 -7.89
CA VAL A 59 4.66 11.94 -7.93
C VAL A 59 3.37 12.30 -7.20
N ARG A 60 3.46 12.89 -6.01
CA ARG A 60 2.27 13.33 -5.26
C ARG A 60 1.48 14.42 -6.01
N ARG A 61 2.15 15.41 -6.59
CA ARG A 61 1.50 16.47 -7.38
C ARG A 61 0.78 15.90 -8.60
N ALA A 62 1.46 15.02 -9.35
CA ALA A 62 0.89 14.32 -10.50
C ALA A 62 -0.35 13.50 -10.12
N LEU A 63 -0.32 12.79 -8.98
CA LEU A 63 -1.48 12.08 -8.46
C LEU A 63 -2.62 13.04 -8.06
N GLN A 64 -2.32 14.23 -7.53
CA GLN A 64 -3.35 15.21 -7.16
C GLN A 64 -4.07 15.82 -8.37
N GLU A 65 -3.45 15.85 -9.54
CA GLU A 65 -4.08 16.34 -10.77
C GLU A 65 -5.14 15.36 -11.29
N SER A 66 -4.93 14.05 -11.10
CA SER A 66 -5.88 13.00 -11.47
C SER A 66 -7.03 12.85 -10.47
N ARG A 67 -8.26 12.63 -10.98
CA ARG A 67 -9.42 12.28 -10.15
C ARG A 67 -9.16 11.02 -9.32
N TRP A 68 -8.51 10.00 -9.89
CA TRP A 68 -8.20 8.76 -9.19
C TRP A 68 -7.05 8.90 -8.21
N GLY A 69 -6.07 9.76 -8.48
CA GLY A 69 -4.99 10.00 -7.52
C GLY A 69 -5.44 10.82 -6.31
N ARG A 70 -6.38 11.77 -6.49
CA ARG A 70 -7.09 12.39 -5.35
C ARG A 70 -7.91 11.38 -4.56
N ALA A 71 -8.63 10.49 -5.24
CA ALA A 71 -9.39 9.42 -4.59
C ALA A 71 -8.46 8.48 -3.80
N TYR A 72 -7.32 8.08 -4.36
CA TYR A 72 -6.30 7.29 -3.67
C TYR A 72 -5.82 7.99 -2.40
N LEU A 73 -5.43 9.27 -2.48
CA LEU A 73 -4.97 10.02 -1.32
C LEU A 73 -6.06 10.10 -0.24
N ALA A 74 -7.31 10.36 -0.63
CA ALA A 74 -8.43 10.37 0.31
C ALA A 74 -8.62 9.01 0.99
N VAL A 75 -8.63 7.91 0.22
CA VAL A 75 -8.78 6.55 0.75
C VAL A 75 -7.61 6.19 1.66
N PHE A 76 -6.38 6.57 1.32
CA PHE A 76 -5.20 6.31 2.13
C PHE A 76 -5.29 7.01 3.50
N TRP A 77 -5.66 8.28 3.52
CA TRP A 77 -5.78 9.04 4.78
C TRP A 77 -6.99 8.63 5.61
N ILE A 78 -8.18 8.53 4.99
CA ILE A 78 -9.40 8.07 5.67
C ILE A 78 -9.21 6.64 6.18
N GLY A 79 -8.60 5.78 5.37
CA GLY A 79 -8.28 4.40 5.73
C GLY A 79 -7.30 4.32 6.90
N GLY A 80 -6.23 5.13 6.90
CA GLY A 80 -5.30 5.22 8.02
C GLY A 80 -5.97 5.66 9.32
N VAL A 81 -6.81 6.70 9.26
CA VAL A 81 -7.60 7.16 10.42
C VAL A 81 -8.57 6.08 10.89
N ALA A 82 -9.23 5.37 9.97
CA ALA A 82 -10.13 4.27 10.29
C ALA A 82 -9.40 3.11 10.97
N ILE A 83 -8.20 2.74 10.51
CA ILE A 83 -7.36 1.71 11.15
C ILE A 83 -6.96 2.13 12.57
N ILE A 84 -6.57 3.39 12.77
CA ILE A 84 -6.24 3.93 14.10
C ILE A 84 -7.46 3.87 15.02
N GLY A 85 -8.61 4.38 14.56
CA GLY A 85 -9.86 4.38 15.32
C GLY A 85 -10.31 2.95 15.67
N LEU A 86 -10.20 2.02 14.73
CA LEU A 86 -10.49 0.62 14.94
C LEU A 86 -9.53 -0.02 15.96
N ALA A 87 -8.24 0.29 15.89
CA ALA A 87 -7.26 -0.23 16.84
C ALA A 87 -7.54 0.25 18.26
N ILE A 88 -7.89 1.54 18.43
CA ILE A 88 -8.31 2.11 19.72
C ILE A 88 -9.58 1.42 20.21
N PHE A 89 -10.58 1.23 19.34
CA PHE A 89 -11.86 0.63 19.71
C PHE A 89 -11.74 -0.85 20.11
N LEU A 90 -10.96 -1.65 19.38
CA LEU A 90 -10.86 -3.09 19.59
C LEU A 90 -9.84 -3.48 20.66
N PHE A 91 -8.76 -2.71 20.85
CA PHE A 91 -7.64 -3.09 21.69
C PHE A 91 -7.33 -2.10 22.82
N GLY A 92 -7.99 -0.93 22.83
CA GLY A 92 -7.85 0.08 23.89
C GLY A 92 -6.38 0.49 24.11
N PRO A 93 -5.81 0.28 25.32
CA PRO A 93 -4.43 0.65 25.61
C PRO A 93 -3.38 -0.21 24.89
N ASP A 94 -3.72 -1.45 24.48
CA ASP A 94 -2.81 -2.35 23.74
C ASP A 94 -3.05 -2.25 22.22
N LEU A 95 -3.07 -1.02 21.70
CA LEU A 95 -3.41 -0.73 20.30
C LEU A 95 -2.33 -1.14 19.28
N ALA A 96 -1.08 -1.32 19.72
CA ALA A 96 0.05 -1.54 18.83
C ALA A 96 -0.09 -2.79 17.94
N PRO A 97 -0.52 -3.96 18.45
CA PRO A 97 -0.70 -5.16 17.62
C PRO A 97 -1.82 -5.00 16.59
N GLY A 98 -2.94 -4.38 16.96
CA GLY A 98 -4.06 -4.11 16.05
C GLY A 98 -3.70 -3.13 14.94
N LEU A 99 -2.98 -2.07 15.30
CA LEU A 99 -2.49 -1.06 14.37
C LEU A 99 -1.48 -1.65 13.38
N LEU A 100 -0.51 -2.43 13.87
CA LEU A 100 0.45 -3.14 13.04
C LEU A 100 -0.23 -4.13 12.10
N ALA A 101 -1.13 -4.97 12.62
CA ALA A 101 -1.84 -5.95 11.80
C ALA A 101 -2.67 -5.28 10.68
N GLY A 102 -3.43 -4.24 11.02
CA GLY A 102 -4.24 -3.50 10.05
C GLY A 102 -3.40 -2.74 9.03
N TYR A 103 -2.37 -2.01 9.48
CA TYR A 103 -1.49 -1.25 8.59
C TYR A 103 -0.70 -2.15 7.65
N LEU A 104 -0.11 -3.23 8.16
CA LEU A 104 0.67 -4.16 7.34
C LEU A 104 -0.21 -4.87 6.30
N ALA A 105 -1.42 -5.28 6.68
CA ALA A 105 -2.38 -5.85 5.73
C ALA A 105 -2.76 -4.84 4.64
N MET A 106 -3.05 -3.60 5.02
CA MET A 106 -3.37 -2.52 4.08
C MET A 106 -2.20 -2.27 3.11
N ALA A 107 -0.99 -2.10 3.62
CA ALA A 107 0.20 -1.85 2.82
C ALA A 107 0.50 -3.02 1.88
N ALA A 108 0.51 -4.25 2.39
CA ALA A 108 0.81 -5.44 1.60
C ALA A 108 -0.21 -5.65 0.46
N VAL A 109 -1.51 -5.53 0.75
CA VAL A 109 -2.55 -5.70 -0.28
C VAL A 109 -2.48 -4.56 -1.30
N ARG A 110 -2.30 -3.31 -0.87
CA ARG A 110 -2.14 -2.16 -1.77
C ARG A 110 -0.95 -2.36 -2.71
N ASP A 111 0.19 -2.76 -2.17
CA ASP A 111 1.42 -2.94 -2.93
C ASP A 111 1.29 -4.10 -3.91
N LEU A 112 0.67 -5.21 -3.49
CA LEU A 112 0.38 -6.34 -4.37
C LEU A 112 -0.49 -5.95 -5.58
N VAL A 113 -1.51 -5.11 -5.37
CA VAL A 113 -2.40 -4.63 -6.43
C VAL A 113 -1.68 -3.66 -7.37
N THR A 114 -0.81 -2.81 -6.83
CA THR A 114 -0.12 -1.77 -7.62
C THR A 114 1.15 -2.27 -8.29
N LEU A 115 1.68 -3.42 -7.87
CA LEU A 115 2.91 -4.03 -8.41
C LEU A 115 2.86 -4.17 -9.93
N LYS A 116 1.73 -4.63 -10.47
CA LYS A 116 1.53 -4.75 -11.92
C LYS A 116 1.64 -3.40 -12.63
N GLY A 117 1.01 -2.36 -12.07
CA GLY A 117 1.07 -1.01 -12.63
C GLY A 117 2.47 -0.42 -12.59
N ALA A 118 3.21 -0.68 -11.50
CA ALA A 118 4.60 -0.23 -11.36
C ALA A 118 5.50 -0.89 -12.42
N PHE A 119 5.33 -2.19 -12.68
CA PHE A 119 6.08 -2.86 -13.76
C PHE A 119 5.68 -2.38 -15.15
N GLU A 120 4.39 -2.10 -15.39
CA GLU A 120 3.93 -1.52 -16.66
C GLU A 120 4.60 -0.15 -16.92
N LEU A 121 4.65 0.72 -15.91
CA LEU A 121 5.33 2.02 -15.98
C LEU A 121 6.85 1.87 -16.23
N ALA A 122 7.54 1.02 -15.48
CA ALA A 122 8.96 0.77 -15.66
C ALA A 122 9.29 0.21 -17.05
N ARG A 123 8.37 -0.57 -17.65
CA ARG A 123 8.51 -1.06 -19.02
C ARG A 123 8.33 0.06 -20.05
N MET A 124 7.38 0.97 -19.84
CA MET A 124 7.14 2.12 -20.73
C MET A 124 8.31 3.09 -20.72
N GLU A 125 8.88 3.37 -19.55
CA GLU A 125 10.10 4.17 -19.39
C GLU A 125 11.25 3.58 -20.22
N LYS A 126 11.55 2.29 -20.05
CA LYS A 126 12.59 1.60 -20.83
C LYS A 126 12.34 1.56 -22.33
N ALA A 127 11.09 1.49 -22.76
CA ALA A 127 10.72 1.47 -24.18
C ALA A 127 10.78 2.87 -24.83
N GLY A 128 10.67 3.94 -24.03
CA GLY A 128 10.82 5.33 -24.46
C GLY A 128 12.26 5.82 -24.51
N SER A 129 13.19 5.16 -23.82
CA SER A 129 14.63 5.48 -23.88
C SER A 129 15.26 4.99 -25.19
N PRO A 130 16.02 5.84 -25.93
CA PRO A 130 16.75 5.40 -27.10
C PRO A 130 17.80 4.31 -26.72
N PRO A 131 18.11 3.36 -27.62
CA PRO A 131 19.04 2.27 -27.33
C PRO A 131 20.47 2.83 -27.16
N GLY A 132 20.88 3.12 -25.92
CA GLY A 132 22.23 3.60 -25.63
C GLY A 132 22.44 4.22 -24.26
N GLU A 133 21.41 4.75 -23.61
CA GLU A 133 21.55 5.32 -22.26
C GLU A 133 21.16 4.29 -21.20
N VAL A 134 22.17 3.61 -20.65
CA VAL A 134 22.04 2.88 -19.39
C VAL A 134 22.04 3.92 -18.28
N PRO A 135 20.97 4.09 -17.48
CA PRO A 135 21.01 4.95 -16.31
C PRO A 135 21.95 4.31 -15.28
N VAL A 136 23.01 5.03 -14.93
CA VAL A 136 23.99 4.70 -13.88
C VAL A 136 23.41 5.06 -12.52
#